data_AF-A0A3D3SVM9-F1
#
_entry.id   AF-A0A3D3SVM9-F1
#
_cell.length_a   1.000
_cell.length_b   1.000
_cell.length_c   1.000
_cell.angle_alpha   90.00
_cell.angle_beta   90.00
_cell.angle_gamma   90.00
#
_symmetry.space_group_name_H-M   'P 1'
#
loop_
_entity.id
_entity.type
_entity.pdbx_description
1 polymer ?
#
loop_
_entity_poly.entity_id
_entity_poly.type
_entity_poly.pdbx_seq_one_letter_code
_entity_poly.pdbx_strand_id
1 'polypeptide(L)' 'MPCEFDAFVFDAYGTLFDVYSVKASAERLYPGQGEALAKLWRDKQVEYTRLISLADPSSPNGSRHYMPFWEVTRRALHFS' A
#
# COMPACT_ATOMS: atom_id res chain seq x y z
N MET A 1 -14.05 18.51 33.22
CA MET A 1 -12.73 18.56 32.56
C MET A 1 -12.98 18.32 31.08
N PRO A 2 -12.73 19.26 30.15
CA PRO A 2 -12.68 18.87 28.75
C PRO A 2 -11.47 17.93 28.59
N CYS A 3 -11.72 16.75 28.04
CA CYS A 3 -10.65 15.86 27.59
C CYS A 3 -10.07 16.52 26.33
N GLU A 4 -9.00 17.29 26.49
CA GLU A 4 -8.28 17.87 25.37
C GLU A 4 -7.32 16.79 24.86
N PHE A 5 -7.35 16.51 23.55
CA PHE A 5 -6.49 15.49 22.96
C PHE A 5 -5.09 16.06 22.71
N ASP A 6 -4.04 15.38 23.19
CA ASP A 6 -2.64 15.81 23.05
C ASP A 6 -2.07 15.60 21.64
N ALA A 7 -2.64 14.67 20.86
CA ALA A 7 -2.18 14.36 19.51
C ALA A 7 -3.28 13.77 18.62
N PHE A 8 -3.16 14.04 17.32
CA PHE A 8 -3.93 13.39 16.26
C PHE A 8 -2.97 12.72 15.29
N VAL A 9 -3.09 11.40 15.14
CA VAL A 9 -2.25 10.60 14.24
C VAL A 9 -3.11 10.12 13.08
N PHE A 10 -2.63 10.35 11.87
CA PHE A 10 -3.33 9.99 10.64
C PHE A 10 -2.53 8.93 9.90
N ASP A 11 -3.23 7.99 9.29
CA ASP A 11 -2.63 7.18 8.23
C ASP A 11 -2.24 8.09 7.05
N ALA A 12 -1.27 7.66 6.26
CA ALA A 12 -0.79 8.42 5.12
C ALA A 12 -1.59 8.08 3.85
N TYR A 13 -1.53 6.84 3.40
CA TYR A 13 -1.95 6.44 2.05
C TYR A 13 -3.43 6.07 1.98
N GLY A 14 -4.25 6.98 1.44
CA GLY A 14 -5.71 6.86 1.39
C GLY A 14 -6.42 7.73 2.43
N THR A 15 -5.64 8.41 3.29
CA THR A 15 -6.15 9.41 4.25
C THR A 15 -5.58 10.79 3.94
N LEU A 16 -4.26 10.98 3.99
CA LEU A 16 -3.61 12.25 3.65
C LEU A 16 -3.20 12.33 2.18
N PHE A 17 -2.84 11.20 1.57
CA PHE A 17 -2.41 11.12 0.18
C PHE A 17 -3.39 10.29 -0.66
N ASP A 18 -3.79 10.83 -1.81
CA ASP A 18 -4.61 10.10 -2.79
C ASP A 18 -3.77 9.03 -3.51
N VAL A 19 -4.10 7.78 -3.25
CA VAL A 19 -3.45 6.58 -3.80
C VAL A 19 -3.69 6.41 -5.30
N TYR A 20 -4.72 7.05 -5.87
CA TYR A 20 -5.05 6.97 -7.29
C TYR A 20 -4.42 8.08 -8.14
N SER A 21 -3.66 8.99 -7.53
CA SER A 21 -2.91 10.04 -8.24
C SER A 21 -1.94 9.48 -9.30
N VAL A 22 -1.49 8.23 -9.14
CA VAL A 22 -0.65 7.50 -10.11
C VAL A 22 -1.36 7.21 -11.43
N LYS A 23 -2.71 7.28 -11.50
CA LYS A 23 -3.51 7.08 -12.72
C LYS A 23 -3.03 7.95 -13.86
N ALA A 24 -2.70 9.22 -13.61
CA ALA A 24 -2.25 10.14 -14.65
C ALA A 24 -0.90 9.73 -15.26
N SER A 25 0.02 9.20 -14.45
CA SER A 25 1.28 8.65 -14.95
C SER A 25 1.08 7.32 -15.67
N ALA A 26 0.22 6.45 -15.15
CA ALA A 26 -0.14 5.19 -15.79
C ALA A 26 -0.77 5.42 -17.17
N GLU A 27 -1.69 6.38 -17.29
CA GLU A 27 -2.35 6.74 -18.55
C GLU A 27 -1.38 7.28 -19.61
N ARG A 28 -0.37 8.06 -19.19
CA ARG A 28 0.68 8.55 -20.10
C ARG A 28 1.58 7.43 -20.63
N LEU A 29 1.85 6.42 -19.79
CA LEU A 29 2.69 5.27 -20.18
C LEU A 29 1.91 4.21 -20.94
N TYR A 30 0.64 4.03 -20.59
CA TYR A 30 -0.27 3.01 -21.12
C TYR A 30 -1.67 3.62 -21.36
N PRO A 31 -1.87 4.30 -22.51
CA PRO A 31 -3.15 4.95 -22.82
C PRO A 31 -4.33 3.98 -22.78
N GLY A 32 -5.43 4.42 -22.18
CA GLY A 32 -6.66 3.65 -21.96
C GLY A 32 -6.62 2.69 -20.77
N GLN A 33 -5.47 2.56 -20.08
CA GLN A 33 -5.29 1.57 -19.01
C GLN A 33 -4.99 2.19 -17.65
N GLY A 34 -4.89 3.51 -17.54
CA GLY A 34 -4.40 4.18 -16.33
C GLY A 34 -5.24 3.88 -15.09
N GLU A 35 -6.57 3.80 -15.24
CA GLU A 35 -7.49 3.49 -14.14
C GLU A 35 -7.38 2.03 -13.68
N ALA A 36 -7.43 1.09 -14.62
CA ALA A 36 -7.32 -0.33 -14.32
C ALA A 36 -5.99 -0.65 -13.64
N LEU A 37 -4.89 -0.06 -14.13
CA LEU A 37 -3.56 -0.23 -13.56
C LEU A 37 -3.46 0.38 -12.15
N ALA A 38 -3.89 1.63 -11.96
CA ALA A 38 -3.83 2.28 -10.65
C ALA A 38 -4.63 1.50 -9.59
N LYS A 39 -5.80 1.00 -9.96
CA LYS A 39 -6.63 0.18 -9.07
C LYS A 39 -5.94 -1.14 -8.73
N LEU A 40 -5.53 -1.91 -9.74
CA LEU A 40 -4.91 -3.21 -9.53
C LEU A 40 -3.61 -3.09 -8.72
N TRP A 41 -2.79 -2.08 -9.01
CA TRP A 41 -1.54 -1.86 -8.29
C TRP A 41 -1.79 -1.59 -6.80
N ARG A 42 -2.77 -0.75 -6.47
CA ARG A 42 -3.14 -0.49 -5.06
C ARG A 42 -3.67 -1.75 -4.37
N ASP A 43 -4.54 -2.50 -5.05
CA ASP A 43 -5.09 -3.76 -4.53
C ASP A 43 -3.95 -4.74 -4.20
N LYS A 44 -3.00 -4.93 -5.12
CA LYS A 44 -1.85 -5.84 -4.94
C LYS A 44 -0.86 -5.36 -3.90
N GLN A 45 -0.63 -4.06 -3.80
CA GLN A 45 0.23 -3.49 -2.76
C GLN A 45 -0.30 -3.82 -1.36
N VAL A 46 -1.61 -3.64 -1.12
CA VAL A 46 -2.25 -3.95 0.17
C VAL A 46 -2.34 -5.46 0.42
N GLU A 47 -2.61 -6.25 -0.62
CA GLU A 47 -2.60 -7.72 -0.51
C GLU A 47 -1.23 -8.23 -0.09
N TYR A 48 -0.15 -7.74 -0.73
CA TYR A 48 1.20 -8.18 -0.44
C TYR A 48 1.65 -7.78 0.97
N THR A 49 1.31 -6.59 1.47
CA THR A 49 1.63 -6.23 2.86
C THR A 49 0.98 -7.20 3.86
N ARG A 50 -0.27 -7.62 3.61
CA ARG A 50 -0.98 -8.60 4.44
C ARG A 50 -0.33 -9.97 4.36
N LEU A 51 -0.09 -10.48 3.15
CA LEU A 51 0.56 -11.79 2.94
C LEU A 51 1.91 -11.85 3.65
N ILE A 52 2.76 -10.85 3.44
CA ILE A 52 4.09 -10.79 4.04
C ILE A 52 3.98 -10.75 5.56
N SER A 53 3.11 -9.90 6.11
CA SER A 53 2.98 -9.75 7.57
C SER A 53 2.43 -11.00 8.26
N LEU A 54 1.57 -11.76 7.57
CA LEU A 54 0.89 -12.94 8.11
C LEU A 54 1.58 -14.27 7.77
N ALA A 55 2.64 -14.26 6.95
CA ALA A 55 3.28 -15.47 6.42
C ALA A 55 3.97 -16.36 7.47
N ASP A 56 4.25 -15.84 8.67
CA ASP A 56 4.98 -16.57 9.72
C ASP A 56 4.26 -16.45 11.08
N PRO A 57 3.06 -17.05 11.20
CA PRO A 57 2.16 -16.83 12.33
C PRO A 57 2.72 -17.33 13.67
N SER A 58 3.71 -18.22 13.64
CA SER A 58 4.34 -18.80 14.83
C SER A 58 5.51 -17.96 15.36
N SER A 59 5.94 -16.91 14.65
CA SER A 59 7.06 -16.06 15.05
C SER A 59 6.61 -14.98 16.05
N PRO A 60 7.26 -14.87 17.23
CA PRO A 60 6.90 -13.86 18.23
C PRO A 60 7.33 -12.43 17.83
N ASN A 61 8.21 -12.27 16.84
CA ASN A 61 8.80 -10.98 16.45
C ASN A 61 8.28 -10.49 15.09
N GLY A 62 7.12 -10.99 14.67
CA GLY A 62 6.56 -10.71 13.35
C GLY A 62 7.19 -11.58 12.25
N SER A 63 6.78 -11.31 11.01
CA SER A 63 7.13 -12.19 9.90
C SER A 63 8.60 -12.11 9.51
N ARG A 64 9.26 -13.28 9.40
CA ARG A 64 10.60 -13.41 8.82
C ARG A 64 10.68 -12.99 7.34
N HIS A 65 9.53 -12.82 6.69
CA HIS A 65 9.45 -12.38 5.30
C HIS A 65 9.28 -10.85 5.16
N TYR A 66 9.38 -10.10 6.25
CA TYR A 66 9.27 -8.65 6.23
C TYR A 66 10.12 -8.04 5.10
N MET A 67 9.52 -7.10 4.39
CA MET A 67 10.22 -6.25 3.45
C MET A 67 9.75 -4.81 3.59
N PRO A 68 10.63 -3.82 3.31
CA PRO A 68 10.25 -2.41 3.35
C PRO A 68 9.08 -2.13 2.41
N PHE A 69 8.24 -1.15 2.77
CA PHE A 69 7.05 -0.80 1.98
C PHE A 69 7.38 -0.43 0.52
N TRP A 70 8.55 0.17 0.28
CA TRP A 70 9.04 0.44 -1.08
C TRP A 70 9.21 -0.83 -1.92
N GLU A 71 9.74 -1.90 -1.32
CA GLU A 71 9.92 -3.18 -2.01
C GLU A 71 8.57 -3.82 -2.32
N VAL A 72 7.62 -3.78 -1.37
CA VAL A 72 6.24 -4.26 -1.60
C VAL A 72 5.60 -3.50 -2.77
N THR A 73 5.76 -2.17 -2.78
CA THR A 73 5.20 -1.28 -3.79
C THR A 73 5.72 -1.62 -5.19
N ARG A 74 7.03 -1.87 -5.34
CA ARG A 74 7.62 -2.31 -6.61
C ARG A 74 7.12 -3.69 -7.02
N ARG A 75 7.09 -4.66 -6.10
CA ARG A 75 6.63 -6.03 -6.42
C ARG A 75 5.18 -6.07 -6.87
N ALA A 76 4.32 -5.22 -6.33
CA ALA A 76 2.94 -5.12 -6.73
C ALA A 76 2.73 -4.68 -8.20
N LEU A 77 3.74 -4.08 -8.86
CA LEU A 77 3.73 -3.78 -10.30
C LEU A 77 4.05 -5.00 -11.17
N HIS A 78 4.76 -6.00 -10.62
CA HIS A 78 5.20 -7.20 -11.32
C HIS A 78 4.25 -8.39 -11.10
N PHE A 79 3.03 -8.13 -10.65
CA PHE A 79 2.03 -9.18 -10.43
C PHE A 79 1.71 -9.91 -11.75
N SER A 80 1.76 -11.25 -11.71
CA SER A 80 1.45 -12.17 -12.81
C SER A 80 0.35 -13.15 -12.42
#